data_AF-A0A1X1MU53-F1
#
_entry.id   AF-A0A1X1MU53-F1
#
_cell.length_a   1.000
_cell.length_b   1.000
_cell.length_c   1.000
_cell.angle_alpha   90.00
_cell.angle_beta   90.00
_cell.angle_gamma   90.00
#
_symmetry.space_group_name_H-M   'P 1'
#
loop_
_entity.id
_entity.type
_entity.pdbx_description
1 polymer ?
#
loop_
_entity_poly.entity_id
_entity_poly.type
_entity_poly.pdbx_seq_one_letter_code
_entity_poly.pdbx_strand_id
1 'polypeptide(L)'
;MRPRPAPRGWGSAGRRTVRAARTRNRRAAHPLPLPLLLLLVIGLVAGGLSSCSNKPKPPQPGGVRWVSGANGNYPADVNLWSVFTGRKVDLAVVFTDRQDWTNLVSAGWPTQAFTRDKFPGGLSVAQPMFPKDGDEATCATGAYDNYWRQFGTTLTTFGRGDAFVRLGWEFNGDWFWWYPRDVETWKTCYRRTVLAIRSTAPHVRIDWNMTAHRDHLPVSGQDIWDAYPGDDYVDVV
;
A
#
# COMPACT_ATOMS: atom_id res chain seq x y z
N MET A 1 17.51 33.96 -74.00
CA MET A 1 16.20 33.32 -74.27
C MET A 1 15.09 34.19 -73.66
N ARG A 2 14.12 34.58 -74.50
CA ARG A 2 12.96 35.45 -74.21
C ARG A 2 11.73 34.61 -73.74
N PRO A 3 10.61 35.24 -73.31
CA PRO A 3 9.71 34.77 -72.23
C PRO A 3 8.24 34.42 -72.63
N ARG A 4 7.43 34.04 -71.61
CA ARG A 4 5.93 34.17 -71.43
C ARG A 4 5.01 33.29 -72.33
N PRO A 5 3.68 33.11 -72.04
CA PRO A 5 2.75 33.89 -71.18
C PRO A 5 1.69 33.11 -70.32
N ALA A 6 0.88 33.87 -69.55
CA ALA A 6 -0.39 33.51 -68.89
C ALA A 6 -1.60 33.56 -69.86
N PRO A 7 -2.87 33.20 -69.48
CA PRO A 7 -3.82 34.23 -68.98
C PRO A 7 -5.06 33.81 -68.12
N ARG A 8 -5.65 34.82 -67.43
CA ARG A 8 -7.10 35.20 -67.19
C ARG A 8 -8.08 34.20 -66.53
N GLY A 9 -9.03 34.61 -65.66
CA GLY A 9 -9.40 35.92 -65.12
C GLY A 9 -10.79 35.98 -64.44
N TRP A 10 -11.16 37.20 -64.01
CA TRP A 10 -12.52 37.77 -63.79
C TRP A 10 -13.26 37.32 -62.51
N GLY A 11 -13.91 38.18 -61.72
CA GLY A 11 -14.28 39.58 -61.90
C GLY A 11 -14.73 40.24 -60.59
N SER A 12 -14.77 41.56 -60.66
CA SER A 12 -15.15 42.55 -59.65
C SER A 12 -16.67 42.73 -59.50
N ALA A 13 -17.13 43.07 -58.30
CA ALA A 13 -18.15 44.09 -57.97
C ALA A 13 -18.68 43.79 -56.55
N GLY A 14 -18.95 44.71 -55.65
CA GLY A 14 -18.91 46.16 -55.68
C GLY A 14 -19.62 46.68 -54.42
N ARG A 15 -19.20 47.88 -54.00
CA ARG A 15 -19.98 48.92 -53.28
C ARG A 15 -20.46 48.59 -51.86
N ARG A 16 -19.84 49.18 -50.84
CA ARG A 16 -20.01 50.57 -50.33
C ARG A 16 -21.21 50.70 -49.39
N THR A 17 -20.88 50.93 -48.11
CA THR A 17 -21.46 51.90 -47.13
C THR A 17 -22.97 51.79 -46.86
N VAL A 18 -23.44 51.88 -45.62
CA VAL A 18 -23.69 53.15 -44.93
C VAL A 18 -23.91 52.90 -43.43
N ARG A 19 -23.46 53.89 -42.65
CA ARG A 19 -23.56 54.12 -41.21
C ARG A 19 -24.99 54.25 -40.65
N ALA A 20 -25.06 54.06 -39.31
CA ALA A 20 -25.92 54.76 -38.33
C ALA A 20 -27.41 54.39 -38.35
N ALA A 21 -28.20 54.51 -37.27
CA ALA A 21 -28.07 55.20 -35.99
C ALA A 21 -28.96 54.53 -34.93
N ARG A 22 -28.65 54.83 -33.66
CA ARG A 22 -29.50 54.69 -32.47
C ARG A 22 -30.95 55.14 -32.69
N THR A 23 -31.88 54.46 -32.01
CA THR A 23 -33.03 55.11 -31.37
C THR A 23 -33.35 54.43 -30.03
N ARG A 24 -33.27 55.22 -28.95
CA ARG A 24 -33.95 54.99 -27.67
C ARG A 24 -35.40 55.45 -27.83
N ASN A 25 -36.34 54.72 -27.22
CA ASN A 25 -37.62 55.16 -26.64
C ASN A 25 -38.58 53.96 -26.65
N ARG A 26 -39.50 53.73 -25.73
CA ARG A 26 -40.05 54.46 -24.58
C ARG A 26 -40.75 53.39 -23.72
N ARG A 27 -40.74 53.56 -22.40
CA ARG A 27 -41.63 52.82 -21.50
C ARG A 27 -43.09 53.21 -21.79
N ALA A 28 -43.97 52.22 -21.87
CA ALA A 28 -45.40 52.39 -21.62
C ALA A 28 -45.81 51.33 -20.60
N ALA A 29 -46.44 51.79 -19.51
CA ALA A 29 -46.99 50.98 -18.44
C ALA A 29 -48.43 50.54 -18.78
N HIS A 30 -49.03 49.78 -17.84
CA HIS A 30 -50.42 49.29 -17.71
C HIS A 30 -50.58 47.80 -18.02
N PRO A 31 -51.55 47.11 -17.39
CA PRO A 31 -51.77 46.98 -15.94
C PRO A 31 -51.84 45.49 -15.51
N LEU A 32 -51.67 45.22 -14.22
CA LEU A 32 -51.90 43.88 -13.63
C LEU A 32 -53.39 43.54 -13.59
N PRO A 33 -53.73 42.24 -13.72
CA PRO A 33 -54.68 41.62 -12.81
C PRO A 33 -54.14 40.32 -12.20
N LEU A 34 -54.20 40.22 -10.87
CA LEU A 34 -54.08 38.99 -10.09
C LEU A 34 -55.42 38.21 -10.18
N PRO A 35 -55.44 36.87 -10.18
CA PRO A 35 -55.13 36.16 -8.94
C PRO A 35 -54.35 34.86 -9.18
N LEU A 36 -53.06 34.85 -8.82
CA LEU A 36 -52.32 33.62 -8.57
C LEU A 36 -52.12 33.46 -7.04
N LEU A 37 -53.23 33.44 -6.30
CA LEU A 37 -53.23 33.23 -4.84
C LEU A 37 -53.64 31.80 -4.46
N LEU A 38 -53.37 30.81 -5.33
CA LEU A 38 -53.66 29.39 -5.07
C LEU A 38 -52.47 28.46 -5.29
N LEU A 39 -51.24 28.98 -5.26
CA LEU A 39 -50.01 28.18 -5.33
C LEU A 39 -49.05 28.41 -4.15
N LEU A 40 -49.45 29.18 -3.14
CA LEU A 40 -48.61 29.47 -1.96
C LEU A 40 -49.10 28.82 -0.65
N VAL A 41 -49.98 27.81 -0.72
CA VAL A 41 -50.44 27.07 0.49
C VAL A 41 -50.15 25.56 0.42
N ILE A 42 -49.76 25.00 -0.73
CA ILE A 42 -49.28 23.60 -0.81
C ILE A 42 -47.75 23.50 -0.63
N GLY A 43 -47.04 24.62 -0.61
CA GLY A 43 -45.59 24.67 -0.35
C GLY A 43 -45.18 24.64 1.13
N LEU A 44 -46.12 24.53 2.07
CA LEU A 44 -45.86 24.73 3.51
C LEU A 44 -46.27 23.57 4.44
N VAL A 45 -46.53 22.36 3.92
CA VAL A 45 -46.77 21.17 4.77
C VAL A 45 -45.77 20.02 4.51
N ALA A 46 -44.94 20.08 3.48
CA ALA A 46 -43.89 19.08 3.24
C ALA A 46 -42.49 19.46 3.78
N GLY A 47 -42.36 20.57 4.50
CA GLY A 47 -41.09 21.03 5.10
C GLY A 47 -40.85 20.57 6.54
N GLY A 48 -41.77 19.82 7.14
CA GLY A 48 -41.84 19.63 8.61
C GLY A 48 -41.36 18.31 9.19
N LEU A 49 -40.90 17.32 8.40
CA LEU A 49 -40.59 15.97 8.93
C LEU A 49 -39.17 15.44 8.65
N SER A 50 -38.25 16.23 8.06
CA SER A 50 -36.86 15.78 7.90
C SER A 50 -35.89 16.27 8.98
N SER A 51 -36.36 17.00 10.01
CA SER A 51 -35.48 17.59 11.02
C SER A 51 -35.28 16.77 12.31
N CYS A 52 -35.63 15.48 12.32
CA CYS A 52 -35.31 14.55 13.42
C CYS A 52 -34.77 13.22 12.90
N SER A 53 -33.78 13.26 12.02
CA SER A 53 -32.89 12.11 11.84
C SER A 53 -31.44 12.58 11.81
N ASN A 54 -31.04 13.27 12.87
CA ASN A 54 -29.65 13.20 13.34
C ASN A 54 -29.43 11.79 13.89
N LYS A 55 -29.41 10.77 13.02
CA LYS A 55 -28.58 9.62 13.32
C LYS A 55 -27.17 10.20 13.39
N PRO A 56 -26.43 10.05 14.49
CA PRO A 56 -25.02 10.38 14.49
C PRO A 56 -24.44 9.71 13.25
N LYS A 57 -23.89 10.50 12.32
CA LYS A 57 -23.02 9.91 11.30
C LYS A 57 -22.00 9.14 12.12
N PRO A 58 -21.90 7.80 11.99
CA PRO A 58 -20.86 7.08 12.72
C PRO A 58 -19.57 7.84 12.44
N PRO A 59 -18.77 8.14 13.47
CA PRO A 59 -17.55 8.91 13.28
C PRO A 59 -16.84 8.29 12.08
N GLN A 60 -16.62 9.10 11.04
CA GLN A 60 -15.77 8.67 9.94
C GLN A 60 -14.50 8.18 10.64
N PRO A 61 -14.10 6.91 10.48
CA PRO A 61 -12.91 6.42 11.14
C PRO A 61 -11.81 7.40 10.76
N GLY A 62 -11.34 8.16 11.76
CA GLY A 62 -10.23 9.06 11.54
C GLY A 62 -9.12 8.19 11.00
N GLY A 63 -8.81 8.35 9.71
CA GLY A 63 -7.78 7.54 9.08
C GLY A 63 -6.51 7.72 9.89
N VAL A 64 -5.96 6.63 10.41
CA VAL A 64 -4.62 6.66 10.98
C VAL A 64 -3.68 7.13 9.87
N ARG A 65 -2.77 8.06 10.22
CA ARG A 65 -1.82 8.64 9.24
C ARG A 65 -0.68 7.68 8.90
N TRP A 66 -0.61 6.55 9.59
CA TRP A 66 0.40 5.52 9.41
C TRP A 66 -0.21 4.27 8.77
N VAL A 67 0.63 3.45 8.14
CA VAL A 67 0.24 2.12 7.64
C VAL A 67 -0.30 1.31 8.82
N SER A 68 -1.55 0.85 8.74
CA SER A 68 -2.12 0.00 9.78
C SER A 68 -2.63 -1.30 9.19
N GLY A 69 -2.25 -2.38 9.86
CA GLY A 69 -2.48 -3.74 9.43
C GLY A 69 -3.30 -4.57 10.41
N ALA A 70 -3.55 -5.81 10.00
CA ALA A 70 -4.07 -6.87 10.86
C ALA A 70 -3.36 -8.18 10.55
N ASN A 71 -3.25 -9.03 11.56
CA ASN A 71 -2.81 -10.41 11.39
C ASN A 71 -4.00 -11.31 11.03
N GLY A 72 -3.76 -12.27 10.14
CA GLY A 72 -4.73 -13.30 9.76
C GLY A 72 -4.10 -14.30 8.80
N ASN A 73 -4.54 -15.56 8.84
CA ASN A 73 -3.95 -16.63 8.04
C ASN A 73 -4.38 -16.58 6.57
N TYR A 74 -5.56 -16.01 6.31
CA TYR A 74 -6.09 -15.78 4.97
C TYR A 74 -6.64 -14.36 4.81
N PRO A 75 -6.75 -13.84 3.56
CA PRO A 75 -7.31 -12.51 3.32
C PRO A 75 -8.70 -12.30 3.92
N ALA A 76 -9.52 -13.35 4.00
CA ALA A 76 -10.84 -13.27 4.63
C ALA A 76 -10.75 -12.83 6.10
N ASP A 77 -9.84 -13.42 6.88
CA ASP A 77 -9.63 -13.08 8.30
C ASP A 77 -9.14 -11.64 8.45
N VAL A 78 -8.18 -11.22 7.61
CA VAL A 78 -7.66 -9.86 7.59
C VAL A 78 -8.75 -8.85 7.19
N ASN A 79 -9.59 -9.20 6.21
CA ASN A 79 -10.65 -8.32 5.73
C ASN A 79 -11.79 -8.15 6.75
N LEU A 80 -12.02 -9.12 7.66
CA LEU A 80 -12.98 -8.93 8.76
C LEU A 80 -12.59 -7.76 9.68
N TRP A 81 -11.29 -7.48 9.83
CA TRP A 81 -10.82 -6.31 10.57
C TRP A 81 -11.28 -4.99 9.92
N SER A 82 -11.38 -4.96 8.59
CA SER A 82 -11.87 -3.77 7.89
C SER A 82 -13.35 -3.50 8.14
N VAL A 83 -14.15 -4.56 8.31
CA VAL A 83 -15.57 -4.47 8.66
C VAL A 83 -15.72 -3.93 10.08
N PHE A 84 -14.94 -4.45 11.02
CA PHE A 84 -14.97 -4.00 12.42
C PHE A 84 -14.58 -2.53 12.57
N THR A 85 -13.49 -2.11 11.91
CA THR A 85 -12.96 -0.75 12.04
C THR A 85 -13.60 0.27 11.10
N GLY A 86 -14.36 -0.18 10.09
CA GLY A 86 -14.87 0.66 9.02
C GLY A 86 -13.77 1.24 8.10
N ARG A 87 -12.56 0.67 8.13
CA ARG A 87 -11.37 1.16 7.41
C ARG A 87 -10.67 0.02 6.67
N LYS A 88 -10.19 0.28 5.45
CA LYS A 88 -9.36 -0.72 4.73
C LYS A 88 -8.10 -1.07 5.54
N VAL A 89 -7.70 -2.33 5.47
CA VAL A 89 -6.43 -2.81 6.04
C VAL A 89 -5.31 -2.54 5.04
N ASP A 90 -4.26 -1.83 5.46
CA ASP A 90 -3.15 -1.45 4.58
C ASP A 90 -2.07 -2.53 4.50
N LEU A 91 -1.93 -3.34 5.55
CA LEU A 91 -0.89 -4.36 5.70
C LEU A 91 -1.47 -5.66 6.29
N ALA A 92 -1.29 -6.78 5.61
CA ALA A 92 -1.54 -8.10 6.19
C ALA A 92 -0.27 -8.60 6.86
N VAL A 93 -0.36 -9.03 8.13
CA VAL A 93 0.75 -9.66 8.85
C VAL A 93 0.52 -11.17 8.85
N VAL A 94 1.48 -11.94 8.35
CA VAL A 94 1.42 -13.40 8.23
C VAL A 94 2.70 -14.02 8.76
N PHE A 95 2.66 -15.32 9.06
CA PHE A 95 3.81 -16.10 9.49
C PHE A 95 4.01 -17.23 8.49
N THR A 96 5.26 -17.56 8.16
CA THR A 96 5.53 -18.80 7.43
C THR A 96 5.35 -20.02 8.32
N ASP A 97 5.13 -21.19 7.70
CA ASP A 97 5.34 -22.46 8.38
C ASP A 97 6.84 -22.70 8.55
N ARG A 98 7.24 -23.14 9.75
CA ARG A 98 8.62 -23.15 10.24
C ARG A 98 9.22 -24.56 10.28
N GLN A 99 8.49 -25.56 9.78
CA GLN A 99 8.84 -26.98 9.92
C GLN A 99 10.15 -27.34 9.23
N ASP A 100 10.32 -26.92 7.98
CA ASP A 100 11.46 -27.30 7.15
C ASP A 100 11.72 -26.24 6.05
N TRP A 101 12.84 -26.40 5.33
CA TRP A 101 13.19 -25.48 4.24
C TRP A 101 12.09 -25.34 3.18
N THR A 102 11.40 -26.43 2.83
CA THR A 102 10.32 -26.38 1.83
C THR A 102 9.25 -25.39 2.25
N ASN A 103 8.79 -25.51 3.51
CA ASN A 103 7.79 -24.64 4.11
C ASN A 103 8.28 -23.20 4.28
N LEU A 104 9.55 -23.02 4.65
CA LEU A 104 10.13 -21.68 4.81
C LEU A 104 10.20 -20.92 3.48
N VAL A 105 10.63 -21.56 2.39
CA VAL A 105 11.09 -20.82 1.19
C VAL A 105 10.33 -21.09 -0.10
N SER A 106 9.60 -22.21 -0.18
CA SER A 106 9.01 -22.68 -1.44
C SER A 106 7.52 -23.00 -1.37
N ALA A 107 6.99 -23.17 -0.16
CA ALA A 107 5.56 -23.36 0.02
C ALA A 107 4.81 -22.14 -0.52
N GLY A 108 3.73 -22.40 -1.25
CA GLY A 108 2.89 -21.35 -1.79
C GLY A 108 2.28 -20.48 -0.68
N TRP A 109 1.91 -21.08 0.44
CA TRP A 109 1.38 -20.34 1.59
C TRP A 109 2.52 -19.75 2.44
N PRO A 110 2.40 -18.50 2.95
CA PRO A 110 1.21 -17.63 2.87
C PRO A 110 1.08 -16.83 1.57
N THR A 111 2.14 -16.65 0.80
CA THR A 111 2.20 -15.66 -0.29
C THR A 111 1.13 -15.86 -1.38
N GLN A 112 0.84 -17.10 -1.78
CA GLN A 112 -0.19 -17.49 -2.74
C GLN A 112 -1.62 -17.20 -2.24
N ALA A 113 -1.84 -17.24 -0.92
CA ALA A 113 -3.13 -16.89 -0.34
C ALA A 113 -3.37 -15.37 -0.43
N PHE A 114 -2.32 -14.58 -0.40
CA PHE A 114 -2.34 -13.13 -0.45
C PHE A 114 -1.85 -12.62 -1.81
N THR A 115 -2.40 -13.05 -2.94
CA THR A 115 -2.14 -12.36 -4.23
C THR A 115 -2.81 -10.98 -4.25
N ARG A 116 -2.39 -10.07 -5.15
CA ARG A 116 -2.85 -8.67 -5.17
C ARG A 116 -4.35 -8.51 -5.41
N ASP A 117 -4.95 -9.43 -6.18
CA ASP A 117 -6.39 -9.51 -6.41
C ASP A 117 -7.18 -9.91 -5.15
N LYS A 118 -6.59 -10.74 -4.27
CA LYS A 118 -7.22 -11.16 -3.01
C LYS A 118 -7.00 -10.18 -1.86
N PHE A 119 -5.86 -9.48 -1.87
CA PHE A 119 -5.51 -8.46 -0.88
C PHE A 119 -4.66 -7.35 -1.52
N PRO A 120 -5.21 -6.17 -1.83
CA PRO A 120 -4.45 -5.14 -2.55
C PRO A 120 -3.34 -4.47 -1.69
N GLY A 121 -3.44 -4.52 -0.37
CA GLY A 121 -2.49 -3.92 0.57
C GLY A 121 -1.11 -4.60 0.59
N GLY A 122 -0.22 -4.10 1.43
CA GLY A 122 1.12 -4.66 1.67
C GLY A 122 1.08 -5.98 2.42
N LEU A 123 2.13 -6.78 2.28
CA LEU A 123 2.27 -8.04 3.01
C LEU A 123 3.51 -7.96 3.90
N SER A 124 3.36 -8.32 5.18
CA SER A 124 4.45 -8.53 6.13
C SER A 124 4.54 -10.01 6.47
N VAL A 125 5.63 -10.66 6.08
CA VAL A 125 5.89 -12.08 6.32
C VAL A 125 6.92 -12.23 7.43
N ALA A 126 6.51 -12.77 8.59
CA ALA A 126 7.42 -13.17 9.65
C ALA A 126 8.13 -14.48 9.27
N GLN A 127 9.46 -14.39 9.20
CA GLN A 127 10.31 -15.41 8.61
C GLN A 127 11.45 -15.77 9.56
N PRO A 128 11.66 -17.04 9.90
CA PRO A 128 12.80 -17.44 10.73
C PRO A 128 14.08 -17.39 9.89
N MET A 129 15.25 -17.35 10.53
CA MET A 129 16.53 -17.40 9.80
C MET A 129 16.88 -18.77 9.22
N PHE A 130 16.28 -19.83 9.76
CA PHE A 130 16.49 -21.23 9.39
C PHE A 130 15.47 -22.14 10.11
N PRO A 131 15.21 -23.37 9.63
CA PRO A 131 14.40 -24.36 10.34
C PRO A 131 15.10 -24.86 11.61
N LYS A 132 14.42 -25.69 12.41
CA LYS A 132 14.87 -26.07 13.77
C LYS A 132 16.22 -26.79 13.80
N ASP A 133 16.55 -27.50 12.74
CA ASP A 133 17.81 -28.21 12.54
C ASP A 133 18.92 -27.35 11.90
N GLY A 134 18.63 -26.09 11.58
CA GLY A 134 19.62 -25.14 11.07
C GLY A 134 20.26 -24.28 12.15
N ASP A 135 21.34 -23.58 11.76
CA ASP A 135 22.10 -22.72 12.66
C ASP A 135 22.78 -21.55 11.93
N GLU A 136 23.15 -20.51 12.69
CA GLU A 136 23.74 -19.29 12.17
C GLU A 136 25.18 -19.47 11.66
N ALA A 137 25.95 -20.44 12.17
CA ALA A 137 27.31 -20.69 11.71
C ALA A 137 27.29 -21.30 10.31
N THR A 138 26.45 -22.32 10.10
CA THR A 138 26.19 -22.91 8.77
C THR A 138 25.65 -21.86 7.82
N CYS A 139 24.69 -21.04 8.26
CA CYS A 139 24.18 -19.91 7.49
C CYS A 139 25.28 -18.91 7.07
N ALA A 140 26.17 -18.54 8.00
CA ALA A 140 27.26 -17.59 7.74
C ALA A 140 28.26 -18.09 6.67
N THR A 141 28.37 -19.40 6.47
CA THR A 141 29.17 -19.98 5.36
C THR A 141 28.53 -19.78 3.98
N GLY A 142 27.23 -19.49 3.93
CA GLY A 142 26.45 -19.39 2.69
C GLY A 142 25.73 -20.65 2.26
N ALA A 143 25.74 -21.69 3.09
CA ALA A 143 25.04 -22.94 2.81
C ALA A 143 23.53 -22.76 2.57
N TYR A 144 22.92 -21.69 3.12
CA TYR A 144 21.48 -21.44 3.00
C TYR A 144 21.10 -20.43 1.91
N ASP A 145 22.06 -19.86 1.19
CA ASP A 145 21.81 -18.81 0.21
C ASP A 145 20.83 -19.24 -0.91
N ASN A 146 20.90 -20.50 -1.35
CA ASN A 146 20.01 -21.02 -2.39
C ASN A 146 18.55 -21.07 -1.92
N TYR A 147 18.31 -21.45 -0.66
CA TYR A 147 16.97 -21.41 -0.08
C TYR A 147 16.43 -19.99 -0.04
N TRP A 148 17.26 -19.02 0.34
CA TRP A 148 16.84 -17.63 0.42
C TRP A 148 16.61 -16.97 -0.94
N ARG A 149 17.39 -17.36 -1.96
CA ARG A 149 17.07 -17.04 -3.36
C ARG A 149 15.72 -17.62 -3.79
N GLN A 150 15.44 -18.86 -3.42
CA GLN A 150 14.16 -19.50 -3.70
C GLN A 150 13.00 -18.76 -3.03
N PHE A 151 13.17 -18.31 -1.78
CA PHE A 151 12.17 -17.49 -1.11
C PHE A 151 11.88 -16.17 -1.85
N GLY A 152 12.91 -15.44 -2.28
CA GLY A 152 12.70 -14.23 -3.09
C GLY A 152 11.99 -14.52 -4.42
N THR A 153 12.27 -15.64 -5.06
CA THR A 153 11.54 -16.11 -6.25
C THR A 153 10.08 -16.43 -5.94
N THR A 154 9.79 -17.06 -4.79
CA THR A 154 8.43 -17.34 -4.32
C THR A 154 7.65 -16.04 -4.12
N LEU A 155 8.27 -15.04 -3.48
CA LEU A 155 7.67 -13.71 -3.30
C LEU A 155 7.30 -13.08 -4.63
N THR A 156 8.23 -13.04 -5.59
CA THR A 156 7.98 -12.45 -6.92
C THR A 156 6.94 -13.22 -7.73
N THR A 157 6.97 -14.56 -7.68
CA THR A 157 6.00 -15.45 -8.36
C THR A 157 4.55 -15.11 -8.00
N PHE A 158 4.30 -14.74 -6.74
CA PHE A 158 2.96 -14.41 -6.25
C PHE A 158 2.68 -12.89 -6.21
N GLY A 159 3.50 -12.06 -6.86
CA GLY A 159 3.30 -10.61 -6.95
C GLY A 159 3.56 -9.85 -5.64
N ARG A 160 4.45 -10.41 -4.80
CA ARG A 160 4.84 -9.92 -3.48
C ARG A 160 6.34 -9.69 -3.32
N GLY A 161 7.03 -9.45 -4.44
CA GLY A 161 8.46 -9.10 -4.43
C GLY A 161 8.79 -7.80 -3.66
N ASP A 162 7.78 -7.05 -3.22
CA ASP A 162 7.87 -5.85 -2.37
C ASP A 162 7.39 -6.09 -0.92
N ALA A 163 7.21 -7.34 -0.49
CA ALA A 163 6.79 -7.64 0.87
C ALA A 163 7.79 -7.08 1.91
N PHE A 164 7.26 -6.78 3.10
CA PHE A 164 8.09 -6.65 4.31
C PHE A 164 8.41 -8.05 4.81
N VAL A 165 9.70 -8.37 4.95
CA VAL A 165 10.16 -9.64 5.51
C VAL A 165 10.69 -9.34 6.91
N ARG A 166 9.93 -9.76 7.92
CA ARG A 166 10.28 -9.72 9.34
C ARG A 166 11.22 -10.87 9.65
N LEU A 167 12.47 -10.69 9.21
CA LEU A 167 13.50 -11.70 9.21
C LEU A 167 14.06 -11.89 10.61
N GLY A 168 14.01 -13.13 11.12
CA GLY A 168 14.46 -13.46 12.47
C GLY A 168 13.65 -12.74 13.54
N TRP A 169 12.33 -12.61 13.37
CA TRP A 169 11.49 -11.84 14.31
C TRP A 169 11.74 -12.26 15.78
N GLU A 170 11.81 -11.27 16.65
CA GLU A 170 12.07 -11.43 18.10
C GLU A 170 13.34 -12.22 18.42
N PHE A 171 14.39 -12.11 17.60
CA PHE A 171 15.67 -12.81 17.79
C PHE A 171 16.33 -12.54 19.15
N ASN A 172 15.99 -11.44 19.82
CA ASN A 172 16.46 -11.13 21.17
C ASN A 172 15.75 -11.94 22.27
N GLY A 173 14.79 -12.81 21.93
CA GLY A 173 14.21 -13.80 22.84
C GLY A 173 14.92 -15.17 22.82
N ASP A 174 14.69 -16.00 23.84
CA ASP A 174 15.20 -17.38 23.95
C ASP A 174 14.13 -18.45 23.66
N TRP A 175 12.92 -18.05 23.26
CA TRP A 175 11.79 -18.94 22.95
C TRP A 175 11.77 -19.44 21.50
N PHE A 176 12.61 -18.88 20.63
CA PHE A 176 12.83 -19.37 19.26
C PHE A 176 14.23 -19.95 19.11
N TRP A 177 14.50 -20.77 18.10
CA TRP A 177 15.83 -21.39 17.92
C TRP A 177 16.79 -20.55 17.06
N TRP A 178 16.30 -19.45 16.47
CA TRP A 178 17.05 -18.53 15.62
C TRP A 178 17.54 -17.28 16.37
N TYR A 179 17.80 -17.36 17.68
CA TYR A 179 18.46 -16.28 18.40
C TYR A 179 19.98 -16.29 18.16
N PRO A 180 20.67 -15.14 18.29
CA PRO A 180 22.12 -15.05 18.16
C PRO A 180 22.83 -15.85 19.25
N ARG A 181 23.70 -16.80 18.88
CA ARG A 181 24.62 -17.48 19.81
C ARG A 181 25.99 -16.80 19.82
N ASP A 182 26.41 -16.33 18.65
CA ASP A 182 27.56 -15.48 18.41
C ASP A 182 27.14 -14.28 17.55
N VAL A 183 27.40 -13.06 18.03
CA VAL A 183 26.84 -11.83 17.44
C VAL A 183 27.40 -11.55 16.05
N GLU A 184 28.68 -11.80 15.81
CA GLU A 184 29.29 -11.55 14.50
C GLU A 184 28.91 -12.62 13.47
N THR A 185 28.76 -13.87 13.92
CA THR A 185 28.21 -14.97 13.10
C THR A 185 26.76 -14.70 12.72
N TRP A 186 25.94 -14.25 13.67
CA TRP A 186 24.56 -13.80 13.41
C TRP A 186 24.50 -12.70 12.35
N LYS A 187 25.29 -11.63 12.51
CA LYS A 187 25.32 -10.52 11.54
C LYS A 187 25.76 -11.00 10.17
N THR A 188 26.75 -11.88 10.10
CA THR A 188 27.18 -12.48 8.83
C THR A 188 26.04 -13.28 8.18
N CYS A 189 25.41 -14.17 8.93
CA CYS A 189 24.24 -14.93 8.48
C CYS A 189 23.10 -14.01 8.00
N TYR A 190 22.74 -12.98 8.78
CA TYR A 190 21.69 -12.01 8.46
C TYR A 190 21.95 -11.31 7.14
N ARG A 191 23.16 -10.75 6.97
CA ARG A 191 23.58 -10.06 5.75
C ARG A 191 23.50 -10.97 4.53
N ARG A 192 23.97 -12.21 4.65
CA ARG A 192 23.90 -13.20 3.56
C ARG A 192 22.47 -13.52 3.15
N THR A 193 21.61 -13.78 4.13
CA THR A 193 20.19 -14.03 3.89
C THR A 193 19.54 -12.86 3.16
N VAL A 194 19.75 -11.63 3.62
CA VAL A 194 19.21 -10.42 2.97
C VAL A 194 19.69 -10.29 1.52
N LEU A 195 20.99 -10.45 1.25
CA LEU A 195 21.54 -10.37 -0.09
C LEU A 195 20.97 -11.46 -1.01
N ALA A 196 20.81 -12.69 -0.49
CA ALA A 196 20.24 -13.80 -1.24
C ALA A 196 18.77 -13.53 -1.61
N ILE A 197 17.94 -13.06 -0.67
CA ILE A 197 16.54 -12.70 -0.95
C ILE A 197 16.48 -11.57 -1.98
N ARG A 198 17.24 -10.48 -1.78
CA ARG A 198 17.23 -9.32 -2.68
C ARG A 198 17.73 -9.63 -4.09
N SER A 199 18.56 -10.66 -4.26
CA SER A 199 19.02 -11.08 -5.60
C SER A 199 17.89 -11.64 -6.50
N THR A 200 16.78 -12.09 -5.91
CA THR A 200 15.60 -12.59 -6.65
C THR A 200 14.31 -11.80 -6.35
N ALA A 201 14.32 -10.95 -5.32
CA ALA A 201 13.27 -10.00 -4.98
C ALA A 201 13.87 -8.61 -4.65
N PRO A 202 14.32 -7.83 -5.65
CA PRO A 202 15.10 -6.60 -5.43
C PRO A 202 14.33 -5.45 -4.76
N HIS A 203 13.00 -5.55 -4.66
CA HIS A 203 12.15 -4.54 -4.01
C HIS A 203 11.66 -4.97 -2.63
N VAL A 204 12.11 -6.13 -2.13
CA VAL A 204 11.74 -6.62 -0.81
C VAL A 204 12.24 -5.64 0.25
N ARG A 205 11.46 -5.44 1.31
CA ARG A 205 11.82 -4.61 2.45
C ARG A 205 12.13 -5.51 3.64
N ILE A 206 13.28 -5.34 4.26
CA ILE A 206 13.71 -6.13 5.42
C ILE A 206 13.35 -5.39 6.69
N ASP A 207 12.60 -6.06 7.55
CA ASP A 207 12.16 -5.59 8.87
C ASP A 207 12.98 -6.31 9.95
N TRP A 208 13.89 -5.56 10.57
CA TRP A 208 14.73 -6.02 11.68
C TRP A 208 13.95 -5.88 12.99
N ASN A 209 13.23 -6.94 13.32
CA ASN A 209 12.22 -6.89 14.36
C ASN A 209 12.69 -7.55 15.68
N MET A 210 12.72 -6.78 16.75
CA MET A 210 12.93 -7.25 18.11
C MET A 210 11.64 -7.38 18.93
N THR A 211 11.69 -8.20 19.99
CA THR A 211 10.67 -8.18 21.05
C THR A 211 10.89 -7.00 21.99
N ALA A 212 9.79 -6.44 22.51
CA ALA A 212 9.81 -5.42 23.56
C ALA A 212 9.99 -6.01 24.98
N HIS A 213 10.16 -7.33 25.12
CA HIS A 213 10.31 -7.98 26.42
C HIS A 213 11.70 -7.82 27.04
N ARG A 214 12.74 -7.50 26.24
CA ARG A 214 14.11 -7.34 26.72
C ARG A 214 14.98 -6.53 25.75
N ASP A 215 15.97 -5.83 26.30
CA ASP A 215 16.89 -4.97 25.53
C ASP A 215 18.28 -5.62 25.35
N HIS A 216 18.42 -6.91 25.70
CA HIS A 216 19.69 -7.64 25.66
C HIS A 216 19.57 -9.00 24.94
N LEU A 217 20.68 -9.45 24.37
CA LEU A 217 20.78 -10.76 23.70
C LEU A 217 20.83 -11.92 24.72
N PRO A 218 20.13 -13.03 24.46
CA PRO A 218 19.90 -14.07 25.46
C PRO A 218 21.17 -14.84 25.86
N VAL A 219 22.14 -14.99 24.95
CA VAL A 219 23.37 -15.77 25.20
C VAL A 219 24.50 -14.88 25.71
N SER A 220 24.77 -13.77 25.03
CA SER A 220 25.93 -12.91 25.33
C SER A 220 25.66 -11.85 26.40
N GLY A 221 24.39 -11.50 26.65
CA GLY A 221 24.01 -10.37 27.50
C GLY A 221 24.35 -8.99 26.91
N GLN A 222 24.84 -8.95 25.67
CA GLN A 222 25.14 -7.71 24.94
C GLN A 222 23.87 -6.91 24.65
N ASP A 223 24.04 -5.62 24.35
CA ASP A 223 22.93 -4.76 23.93
C ASP A 223 22.32 -5.30 22.63
N ILE A 224 21.01 -5.17 22.47
CA ILE A 224 20.34 -5.63 21.25
C ILE A 224 20.89 -5.00 19.97
N TRP A 225 21.33 -3.73 20.04
CA TRP A 225 21.90 -3.01 18.91
C TRP A 225 23.25 -3.58 18.48
N ASP A 226 23.95 -4.34 19.33
CA ASP A 226 25.18 -5.03 18.95
C ASP A 226 24.92 -6.08 17.84
N ALA A 227 23.70 -6.62 17.76
CA ALA A 227 23.25 -7.53 16.71
C ALA A 227 22.77 -6.84 15.42
N TYR A 228 22.78 -5.50 15.36
CA TYR A 228 22.32 -4.75 14.18
C TYR A 228 23.26 -5.01 12.98
N PRO A 229 22.73 -5.48 11.83
CA PRO A 229 23.57 -5.88 10.69
C PRO A 229 24.07 -4.68 9.86
N GLY A 230 23.54 -3.48 10.09
CA GLY A 230 23.86 -2.26 9.36
C GLY A 230 22.77 -1.85 8.36
N ASP A 231 22.70 -0.54 8.08
CA ASP A 231 21.65 0.12 7.30
C ASP A 231 21.46 -0.49 5.89
N ASP A 232 22.54 -0.96 5.26
CA ASP A 232 22.49 -1.58 3.93
C ASP A 232 21.62 -2.85 3.89
N TYR A 233 21.28 -3.43 5.04
CA TYR A 233 20.56 -4.71 5.16
C TYR A 233 19.18 -4.58 5.82
N VAL A 234 18.77 -3.37 6.22
CA VAL A 234 17.55 -3.13 7.00
C VAL A 234 16.79 -1.95 6.42
N ASP A 235 15.49 -2.13 6.19
CA ASP A 235 14.59 -1.08 5.71
C ASP A 235 13.68 -0.55 6.83
N VAL A 236 13.40 -1.37 7.84
CA VAL A 236 12.53 -1.07 9.00
C VAL A 236 13.13 -1.68 10.27
N VAL A 237 13.00 -0.97 11.40
CA VAL A 237 13.35 -1.43 12.77
C VAL A 237 12.09 -1.42 13.62
#